data_AF-A0A3B9VXV7-F1
#
_entry.id   AF-A0A3B9VXV7-F1
#
_cell.length_a   1.000
_cell.length_b   1.000
_cell.length_c   1.000
_cell.angle_alpha   90.00
_cell.angle_beta   90.00
_cell.angle_gamma   90.00
#
_symmetry.space_group_name_H-M   'P 1'
#
loop_
_entity.id
_entity.type
_entity.pdbx_description
1 polymer ?
#
loop_
_entity_poly.entity_id
_entity_poly.type
_entity_poly.pdbx_seq_one_letter_code
_entity_poly.pdbx_strand_id
1 'polypeptide(L)'
;ISSGQLQRGANGTAGDLGHVRVPRGDDVLCRCGNYGCLEALASGPAVAAALNSQGVPAAKGSDVLRLVAEGNLQAIQALRQAGRDVGDVLATVVNLLNPS
;
A
#
# COMPACT_ATOMS: atom_id res chain seq x y z
N ILE A 1 -11.53 4.20 -14.54
CA ILE A 1 -12.48 4.41 -15.66
C ILE A 1 -13.35 5.60 -15.26
N SER A 2 -13.58 6.57 -16.16
CA SER A 2 -14.53 7.67 -15.93
C SER A 2 -15.34 7.87 -17.20
N SER A 3 -16.67 8.00 -17.06
CA SER A 3 -17.62 8.07 -18.18
C SER A 3 -17.45 6.94 -19.21
N GLY A 4 -17.19 5.71 -18.75
CA GLY A 4 -16.95 4.54 -19.60
C GLY A 4 -15.59 4.53 -20.32
N GLN A 5 -14.71 5.49 -20.07
CA GLN A 5 -13.41 5.61 -20.72
C GLN A 5 -12.25 5.33 -19.75
N LEU A 6 -11.22 4.64 -20.25
CA LEU A 6 -9.96 4.45 -19.52
C LEU A 6 -9.16 5.74 -19.51
N GLN A 7 -9.02 6.30 -18.31
CA GLN A 7 -8.21 7.47 -18.06
C GLN A 7 -6.75 7.02 -18.00
N ARG A 8 -5.95 7.47 -18.96
CA ARG A 8 -4.49 7.22 -19.00
C ARG A 8 -3.68 8.41 -18.48
N GLY A 9 -4.23 9.63 -18.58
CA GLY A 9 -3.50 10.87 -18.32
C GLY A 9 -2.55 11.21 -19.48
N ALA A 10 -2.09 12.46 -19.54
CA ALA A 10 -1.27 12.97 -20.64
C ALA A 10 0.04 12.16 -20.84
N ASN A 11 0.62 11.66 -19.75
CA ASN A 11 1.86 10.88 -19.75
C ASN A 11 1.66 9.41 -19.34
N GLY A 12 0.42 8.90 -19.32
CA GLY A 12 0.15 7.50 -19.01
C GLY A 12 0.18 7.11 -17.52
N THR A 13 0.27 8.08 -16.60
CA THR A 13 0.41 7.84 -15.15
C THR A 13 -0.89 7.98 -14.35
N ALA A 14 -2.03 8.20 -15.02
CA ALA A 14 -3.29 8.34 -14.29
C ALA A 14 -3.64 7.05 -13.53
N GLY A 15 -3.92 7.19 -12.24
CA GLY A 15 -4.25 6.07 -11.36
C GLY A 15 -3.03 5.39 -10.73
N ASP A 16 -1.82 5.92 -10.89
CA ASP A 16 -0.63 5.45 -10.18
C ASP A 16 -0.64 5.86 -8.69
N LEU A 17 -1.55 5.23 -7.94
CA LEU A 17 -1.80 5.54 -6.52
C LEU A 17 -0.70 4.99 -5.60
N GLY A 18 0.11 4.04 -6.08
CA GLY A 18 1.19 3.44 -5.30
C GLY A 18 2.26 4.44 -4.88
N HIS A 19 2.43 5.52 -5.65
CA HIS A 19 3.40 6.58 -5.36
C HIS A 19 2.84 7.78 -4.60
N VAL A 20 1.57 7.75 -4.21
CA VAL A 20 0.99 8.77 -3.32
C VAL A 20 1.67 8.70 -1.95
N ARG A 21 2.05 9.85 -1.42
CA ARG A 21 2.70 9.96 -0.11
C ARG A 21 1.70 9.71 1.02
N VAL A 22 2.08 8.86 1.96
CA VAL A 22 1.37 8.57 3.20
C VAL A 22 2.21 9.09 4.38
N PRO A 23 1.66 9.94 5.27
CA PRO A 23 2.44 10.59 6.33
C PRO A 23 3.21 9.65 7.25
N ARG A 24 2.69 8.44 7.47
CA ARG A 24 3.32 7.42 8.33
C ARG A 24 4.70 6.95 7.84
N GLY A 25 5.02 7.15 6.56
CA GLY A 25 6.25 6.66 5.95
C GLY A 25 7.23 7.74 5.52
N ASP A 26 7.21 8.91 6.16
CA ASP A 26 8.05 10.05 5.76
C ASP A 26 9.56 9.73 5.66
N ASP A 27 10.03 8.67 6.32
CA ASP A 27 11.40 8.15 6.32
C ASP A 27 11.61 6.90 5.46
N VAL A 28 10.55 6.34 4.87
CA VAL A 28 10.62 5.11 4.05
C VAL A 28 10.88 5.46 2.58
N LEU A 29 12.07 5.13 2.09
CA LEU A 29 12.45 5.31 0.69
C LEU A 29 11.71 4.32 -0.22
N CYS A 30 11.00 4.84 -1.22
CA CYS A 30 10.38 4.06 -2.28
C CYS A 30 11.36 3.82 -3.43
N ARG A 31 11.16 2.72 -4.16
CA ARG A 31 11.95 2.39 -5.35
C ARG A 31 11.82 3.41 -6.48
N CYS A 32 10.77 4.25 -6.47
CA CYS A 32 10.64 5.36 -7.42
C CYS A 32 11.52 6.57 -7.09
N GLY A 33 12.21 6.57 -5.93
CA GLY A 33 13.10 7.64 -5.47
C GLY A 33 12.45 8.63 -4.49
N ASN A 34 11.13 8.57 -4.30
CA ASN A 34 10.42 9.39 -3.31
C ASN A 34 10.34 8.71 -1.94
N TYR A 35 9.96 9.48 -0.92
CA TYR A 35 9.69 8.97 0.42
C TYR A 35 8.20 8.85 0.70
N GLY A 36 7.84 7.84 1.49
CA GLY A 36 6.48 7.64 2.00
C GLY A 36 5.45 7.20 0.98
N CYS A 37 5.85 6.67 -0.17
CA CYS A 37 4.90 6.13 -1.14
C CYS A 37 4.09 4.98 -0.53
N LEU A 38 2.78 4.96 -0.79
CA LEU A 38 1.87 3.91 -0.34
C LEU A 38 2.39 2.50 -0.65
N GLU A 39 2.94 2.28 -1.84
CA GLU A 39 3.52 0.99 -2.25
C GLU A 39 4.68 0.55 -1.32
N ALA A 40 5.53 1.49 -0.92
CA ALA A 40 6.67 1.21 -0.05
C ALA A 40 6.25 0.82 1.39
N LEU A 41 4.99 1.02 1.74
CA LEU A 41 4.44 0.81 3.07
C LEU A 41 3.44 -0.34 3.13
N ALA A 42 2.56 -0.44 2.12
CA ALA A 42 1.37 -1.27 2.13
C ALA A 42 1.40 -2.42 1.11
N SER A 43 2.41 -2.48 0.23
CA SER A 43 2.56 -3.63 -0.67
C SER A 43 2.90 -4.91 0.09
N GLY A 44 2.57 -6.07 -0.49
CA GLY A 44 2.90 -7.37 0.10
C GLY A 44 4.39 -7.51 0.49
N PRO A 45 5.35 -7.17 -0.38
CA PRO A 45 6.77 -7.16 -0.04
C PRO A 45 7.13 -6.16 1.07
N ALA A 46 6.52 -4.96 1.08
CA ALA A 46 6.77 -3.98 2.14
C ALA A 46 6.31 -4.49 3.51
N VAL A 47 5.10 -5.07 3.58
CA VAL A 47 4.57 -5.66 4.81
C VAL A 47 5.40 -6.86 5.26
N ALA A 48 5.83 -7.72 4.33
CA ALA A 48 6.72 -8.84 4.64
C ALA A 48 8.07 -8.37 5.19
N ALA A 49 8.68 -7.36 4.58
CA ALA A 49 9.93 -6.78 5.05
C ALA A 49 9.80 -6.15 6.45
N ALA A 50 8.70 -5.44 6.71
CA ALA A 50 8.41 -4.87 8.02
C ALA A 50 8.27 -5.97 9.10
N LEU A 51 7.53 -7.04 8.80
CA LEU A 51 7.41 -8.19 9.70
C LEU A 51 8.76 -8.86 9.97
N ASN A 52 9.57 -9.06 8.92
CA ASN A 52 10.88 -9.66 9.06
C ASN A 52 11.83 -8.80 9.92
N SER A 53 11.79 -7.46 9.76
CA SER A 53 12.55 -6.54 10.62
C SER A 53 12.13 -6.58 12.09
N GLN A 54 10.92 -7.06 12.38
CA GLN A 54 10.37 -7.26 13.72
C GLN A 54 10.56 -8.69 14.25
N GLY A 55 11.34 -9.53 13.53
CA GLY A 55 11.63 -10.90 13.93
C GLY A 55 10.56 -11.93 13.55
N VAL A 56 9.58 -11.56 12.73
CA VAL A 56 8.56 -12.48 12.20
C VAL A 56 9.01 -12.96 10.81
N PRO A 57 9.38 -14.24 10.62
CA PRO A 57 9.92 -14.71 9.35
C PRO A 57 8.90 -14.58 8.19
N ALA A 58 9.16 -13.62 7.30
CA ALA A 58 8.40 -13.40 6.08
C ALA A 58 9.33 -12.86 4.99
N ALA A 59 9.30 -13.47 3.80
CA ALA A 59 10.13 -13.07 2.67
C ALA A 59 9.31 -12.39 1.56
N LYS A 60 8.03 -12.73 1.45
CA LYS A 60 7.12 -12.25 0.39
C LYS A 60 5.70 -12.11 0.89
N GLY A 61 4.86 -11.40 0.13
CA GLY A 61 3.46 -11.14 0.49
C GLY A 61 2.64 -12.41 0.76
N SER A 62 2.92 -13.52 0.10
CA SER A 62 2.23 -14.79 0.40
C SER A 62 2.49 -15.31 1.81
N ASP A 63 3.65 -15.01 2.39
CA ASP A 63 3.97 -15.40 3.77
C ASP A 63 3.14 -14.59 4.76
N VAL A 64 2.87 -13.31 4.46
CA VAL A 64 1.97 -12.46 5.26
C VAL A 64 0.58 -13.09 5.33
N LEU A 65 0.03 -13.51 4.18
CA LEU A 65 -1.28 -14.15 4.13
C LEU A 65 -1.32 -15.47 4.90
N ARG A 66 -0.26 -16.29 4.76
CA ARG A 66 -0.11 -17.53 5.53
C ARG A 66 -0.09 -17.26 7.04
N LEU A 67 0.73 -16.32 7.49
CA LEU A 67 0.82 -15.93 8.91
C LEU A 67 -0.51 -15.41 9.46
N VAL A 68 -1.25 -14.64 8.65
CA VAL A 68 -2.60 -14.17 9.02
C VAL A 68 -3.57 -15.34 9.16
N ALA A 69 -3.54 -16.31 8.24
CA ALA A 69 -4.37 -17.51 8.32
C ALA A 69 -4.03 -18.40 9.54
N GLU A 70 -2.77 -18.41 9.95
CA GLU A 70 -2.27 -19.07 11.16
C GLU A 70 -2.59 -18.31 12.46
N GLY A 71 -3.19 -17.12 12.37
CA GLY A 71 -3.58 -16.31 13.54
C GLY A 71 -2.44 -15.48 14.15
N ASN A 72 -1.32 -15.29 13.44
CA ASN A 72 -0.22 -14.47 13.93
C ASN A 72 -0.67 -13.00 14.11
N LEU A 73 -0.67 -12.52 15.36
CA LEU A 73 -1.19 -11.20 15.70
C LEU A 73 -0.41 -10.05 15.06
N GLN A 74 0.92 -10.16 14.96
CA GLN A 74 1.74 -9.12 14.34
C GLN A 74 1.44 -9.01 12.84
N ALA A 75 1.31 -10.15 12.14
CA ALA A 75 0.93 -10.16 10.73
C ALA A 75 -0.48 -9.58 10.49
N ILE A 76 -1.45 -9.93 11.35
CA ILE A 76 -2.80 -9.36 11.31
C ILE A 76 -2.77 -7.83 11.51
N GLN A 77 -2.00 -7.35 12.48
CA GLN A 77 -1.86 -5.91 12.75
C GLN A 77 -1.19 -5.18 11.60
N ALA A 78 -0.12 -5.75 11.03
CA ALA A 78 0.60 -5.18 9.89
C ALA A 78 -0.31 -5.10 8.64
N LEU A 79 -1.06 -6.17 8.34
CA LEU A 79 -2.02 -6.19 7.24
C LEU A 79 -3.15 -5.16 7.44
N ARG A 80 -3.66 -5.02 8.67
CA ARG A 80 -4.65 -3.99 9.01
C ARG A 80 -4.09 -2.58 8.85
N GLN A 81 -2.82 -2.36 9.19
CA GLN A 81 -2.19 -1.05 8.98
C GLN A 81 -2.04 -0.74 7.49
N ALA A 82 -1.60 -1.70 6.68
CA ALA A 82 -1.55 -1.55 5.23
C ALA A 82 -2.93 -1.20 4.65
N GLY A 83 -4.00 -1.84 5.14
CA GLY A 83 -5.37 -1.51 4.78
C GLY A 83 -5.79 -0.08 5.16
N ARG A 84 -5.35 0.42 6.32
CA ARG A 84 -5.57 1.83 6.71
C ARG A 84 -4.85 2.80 5.79
N ASP A 85 -3.58 2.55 5.49
CA ASP A 85 -2.79 3.40 4.59
C ASP A 85 -3.42 3.46 3.19
N VAL A 86 -3.90 2.32 2.68
CA VAL A 86 -4.68 2.25 1.42
C VAL A 86 -5.97 3.05 1.53
N GLY A 87 -6.69 2.91 2.64
CA GLY A 87 -7.91 3.65 2.92
C GLY A 87 -7.72 5.17 2.91
N ASP A 88 -6.63 5.67 3.50
CA ASP A 88 -6.32 7.11 3.56
C ASP A 88 -6.10 7.70 2.15
N VAL A 89 -5.36 6.98 1.30
CA VAL A 89 -5.17 7.38 -0.10
C VAL A 89 -6.49 7.30 -0.87
N LEU A 90 -7.25 6.21 -0.70
CA LEU A 90 -8.54 6.03 -1.37
C LEU A 90 -9.57 7.08 -0.96
N ALA A 91 -9.59 7.53 0.30
CA ALA A 91 -10.49 8.59 0.75
C ALA A 91 -10.28 9.87 -0.05
N THR A 92 -9.03 10.24 -0.34
CA THR A 92 -8.70 11.39 -1.20
C THR A 92 -9.21 11.17 -2.63
N VAL A 93 -9.04 9.98 -3.19
CA VAL A 93 -9.51 9.63 -4.54
C VAL A 93 -11.03 9.69 -4.62
N VAL A 94 -11.74 9.17 -3.61
CA VAL A 94 -13.21 9.23 -3.53
C VAL A 94 -13.68 10.68 -3.46
N ASN A 95 -13.08 11.50 -2.59
CA ASN A 95 -13.44 12.91 -2.46
C ASN A 95 -13.18 13.72 -3.74
N LEU A 96 -12.15 13.35 -4.52
CA LEU A 96 -11.79 14.05 -5.74
C LEU A 96 -12.61 13.61 -6.96
N LEU A 97 -12.83 12.30 -7.11
CA LEU A 97 -13.40 11.71 -8.32
C LEU A 97 -14.86 11.31 -8.19
N ASN A 98 -15.37 11.16 -6.96
CA ASN A 98 -16.71 10.67 -6.64
C ASN A 98 -17.15 9.48 -7.51
N PRO A 99 -16.40 8.36 -7.49
CA PRO A 99 -16.69 7.20 -8.33
C PRO A 99 -17.96 6.48 -7.83
N SER A 100 -18.75 5.95 -8.77
CA SER A 100 -19.95 5.14 -8.55
C SER A 100 -19.71 3.66 -8.84
#